data_AF-X1TKN7-F1
#
_entry.id   AF-X1TKN7-F1
#
_cell.length_a   1.000
_cell.length_b   1.000
_cell.length_c   1.000
_cell.angle_alpha   90.00
_cell.angle_beta   90.00
_cell.angle_gamma   90.00
#
_symmetry.space_group_name_H-M   'P 1'
#
loop_
_entity.id
_entity.type
_entity.pdbx_description
1 polymer ?
#
loop_
_entity_poly.entity_id
_entity_poly.type
_entity_poly.pdbx_seq_one_letter_code
_entity_poly.pdbx_strand_id
1 'polypeptide(L)'
;LQNYALYKENEEKGDYRTLLWKSTDAADCSFAFNLNHEDPVLREIFQDVRFRRAMSLAINRDEVNEIVYRGTGVPCQGTVLPTVSYYKEEWGKAYAQYDPERANALLDEMGLTKRDAAGFRLRPDGETLTMTIEYYPIYATTTANCELTAEYWSAVGVKTGLKSVERSFYQTRSDAGALDIGTWCQGRNTENVVYFARGYLFNPADGGWEWGYCRDWQDWFTSGGTEGEEPPEDVKELHRWFEDWFVAATPEEYT
;
A
#
# COMPACT_ATOMS: atom_id res chain seq x y z
N LEU A 1 14.06 -15.91 -3.49
CA LEU A 1 14.81 -15.88 -4.78
C LEU A 1 16.32 -16.03 -4.62
N GLN A 2 16.96 -15.43 -3.60
CA GLN A 2 18.42 -15.39 -3.43
C GLN A 2 19.16 -16.73 -3.62
N ASN A 3 18.59 -17.84 -3.12
CA ASN A 3 19.21 -19.17 -3.19
C ASN A 3 18.67 -20.07 -4.32
N TYR A 4 17.75 -19.58 -5.15
CA TYR A 4 17.09 -20.43 -6.17
C TYR A 4 18.10 -21.06 -7.13
N ALA A 5 19.03 -20.27 -7.66
CA ALA A 5 20.07 -20.77 -8.58
C ALA A 5 20.96 -21.83 -7.92
N LEU A 6 21.35 -21.60 -6.65
CA LEU A 6 22.16 -22.55 -5.88
C LEU A 6 21.43 -23.88 -5.66
N TYR A 7 20.15 -23.84 -5.30
CA TYR A 7 19.35 -25.05 -5.15
C TYR A 7 19.12 -25.74 -6.48
N LYS A 8 18.90 -24.98 -7.56
CA LYS A 8 18.69 -25.54 -8.89
C LYS A 8 19.93 -26.28 -9.41
N GLU A 9 21.12 -25.73 -9.18
CA GLU A 9 22.41 -26.34 -9.56
C GLU A 9 22.72 -27.64 -8.80
N ASN A 10 22.17 -27.81 -7.58
CA ASN A 10 22.50 -28.95 -6.71
C ASN A 10 21.41 -30.02 -6.65
N GLU A 11 20.36 -29.94 -7.48
CA GLU A 11 19.26 -30.93 -7.55
C GLU A 11 19.77 -32.36 -7.75
N GLU A 12 20.64 -32.58 -8.74
CA GLU A 12 21.19 -33.90 -9.06
C GLU A 12 22.07 -34.45 -7.94
N LYS A 13 22.91 -33.59 -7.34
CA LYS A 13 23.82 -34.00 -6.26
C LYS A 13 23.08 -34.30 -4.95
N GLY A 14 21.95 -33.64 -4.72
CA GLY A 14 21.20 -33.73 -3.47
C GLY A 14 19.97 -34.63 -3.51
N ASP A 15 19.66 -35.25 -4.64
CA ASP A 15 18.44 -36.05 -4.86
C ASP A 15 17.16 -35.30 -4.45
N TYR A 16 17.01 -34.07 -4.96
CA TYR A 16 15.82 -33.25 -4.76
C TYR A 16 15.45 -32.48 -6.03
N ARG A 17 14.25 -31.91 -6.03
CA ARG A 17 13.82 -30.93 -7.04
C ARG A 17 13.42 -29.61 -6.39
N THR A 18 13.75 -28.53 -7.05
CA THR A 18 13.43 -27.15 -6.67
C THR A 18 12.22 -26.72 -7.48
N LEU A 19 11.14 -26.41 -6.78
CA LEU A 19 9.93 -25.87 -7.39
C LEU A 19 9.84 -24.39 -7.05
N LEU A 20 9.76 -23.54 -8.07
CA LEU A 20 9.47 -22.12 -7.88
C LEU A 20 7.96 -21.95 -7.81
N TRP A 21 7.41 -22.02 -6.60
CA TRP A 21 5.99 -21.77 -6.38
C TRP A 21 5.69 -20.28 -6.47
N LYS A 22 4.51 -19.95 -6.98
CA LYS A 22 4.03 -18.56 -6.98
C LYS A 22 3.74 -18.13 -5.53
N SER A 23 4.04 -16.88 -5.23
CA SER A 23 3.64 -16.28 -3.96
C SER A 23 2.11 -16.22 -3.87
N THR A 24 1.60 -16.31 -2.66
CA THR A 24 0.19 -16.01 -2.35
C THR A 24 -0.01 -14.55 -1.94
N ASP A 25 1.06 -13.76 -1.95
CA ASP A 25 0.99 -12.31 -1.75
C ASP A 25 0.66 -11.66 -3.09
N ALA A 26 -0.30 -10.74 -3.07
CA ALA A 26 -0.71 -10.00 -4.25
C ALA A 26 0.23 -8.82 -4.58
N ALA A 27 0.95 -8.33 -3.57
CA ALA A 27 2.04 -7.38 -3.72
C ALA A 27 3.08 -7.63 -2.63
N ASP A 28 4.36 -7.73 -3.00
CA ASP A 28 5.44 -7.95 -2.03
C ASP A 28 5.74 -6.70 -1.17
N CYS A 29 5.39 -5.51 -1.66
CA CYS A 29 5.50 -4.25 -0.94
C CYS A 29 4.39 -3.29 -1.41
N SER A 30 3.69 -2.68 -0.47
CA SER A 30 2.60 -1.74 -0.72
C SER A 30 2.65 -0.63 0.32
N PHE A 31 2.18 0.55 -0.07
CA PHE A 31 2.24 1.75 0.75
C PHE A 31 0.83 2.28 0.99
N ALA A 32 0.54 2.69 2.22
CA ALA A 32 -0.74 3.31 2.56
C ALA A 32 -0.49 4.65 3.25
N PHE A 33 -1.18 5.67 2.77
CA PHE A 33 -1.16 7.01 3.35
C PHE A 33 -2.16 7.08 4.49
N ASN A 34 -1.78 7.71 5.60
CA ASN A 34 -2.65 7.87 6.74
C ASN A 34 -3.81 8.84 6.44
N LEU A 35 -5.01 8.30 6.26
CA LEU A 35 -6.22 9.05 5.95
C LEU A 35 -6.77 9.77 7.19
N ASN A 36 -6.30 9.44 8.39
CA ASN A 36 -6.63 10.10 9.66
C ASN A 36 -5.47 10.97 10.19
N HIS A 37 -4.51 11.35 9.34
CA HIS A 37 -3.30 12.05 9.75
C HIS A 37 -3.55 13.24 10.71
N GLU A 38 -2.74 13.40 11.76
CA GLU A 38 -2.92 14.47 12.76
C GLU A 38 -2.72 15.88 12.18
N ASP A 39 -1.78 16.03 11.24
CA ASP A 39 -1.63 17.23 10.42
C ASP A 39 -2.82 17.34 9.44
N PRO A 40 -3.70 18.34 9.59
CA PRO A 40 -4.90 18.46 8.76
C PRO A 40 -4.58 18.76 7.28
N VAL A 41 -3.43 19.37 6.98
CA VAL A 41 -3.02 19.67 5.60
C VAL A 41 -2.57 18.38 4.90
N LEU A 42 -1.79 17.54 5.58
CA LEU A 42 -1.45 16.21 5.04
C LEU A 42 -2.69 15.32 4.94
N ARG A 43 -3.59 15.37 5.92
CA ARG A 43 -4.85 14.63 5.89
C ARG A 43 -5.66 14.95 4.63
N GLU A 44 -5.86 16.23 4.31
CA GLU A 44 -6.57 16.66 3.10
C GLU A 44 -5.88 16.15 1.82
N ILE A 45 -4.55 16.26 1.74
CA ILE A 45 -3.76 15.77 0.60
C ILE A 45 -3.88 14.25 0.46
N PHE A 46 -3.77 13.48 1.55
CA PHE A 46 -3.80 12.03 1.53
C PHE A 46 -5.20 11.46 1.25
N GLN A 47 -6.26 12.15 1.70
CA GLN A 47 -7.64 11.77 1.41
C GLN A 47 -8.01 12.03 -0.06
N ASP A 48 -7.41 13.00 -0.74
CA ASP A 48 -7.63 13.20 -2.18
C ASP A 48 -7.13 11.99 -2.99
N VAL A 49 -8.06 11.32 -3.68
CA VAL A 49 -7.75 10.14 -4.50
C VAL A 49 -6.75 10.45 -5.61
N ARG A 50 -6.69 11.69 -6.11
CA ARG A 50 -5.73 12.12 -7.14
C ARG A 50 -4.31 12.04 -6.64
N PHE A 51 -4.08 12.33 -5.36
CA PHE A 51 -2.76 12.21 -4.74
C PHE A 51 -2.29 10.75 -4.75
N ARG A 52 -3.11 9.83 -4.26
CA ARG A 52 -2.78 8.40 -4.22
C ARG A 52 -2.55 7.82 -5.62
N ARG A 53 -3.35 8.25 -6.60
CA ARG A 53 -3.17 7.91 -8.02
C ARG A 53 -1.85 8.45 -8.57
N ALA A 54 -1.50 9.70 -8.27
CA ALA A 54 -0.23 10.30 -8.69
C ALA A 54 0.96 9.55 -8.10
N MET A 55 0.93 9.23 -6.81
CA MET A 55 1.99 8.47 -6.14
C MET A 55 2.14 7.07 -6.73
N SER A 56 1.03 6.42 -7.10
CA SER A 56 1.09 5.11 -7.78
C SER A 56 1.72 5.21 -9.18
N LEU A 57 1.32 6.20 -9.98
CA LEU A 57 1.85 6.42 -11.34
C LEU A 57 3.32 6.84 -11.36
N ALA A 58 3.79 7.50 -10.30
CA ALA A 58 5.18 7.90 -10.17
C ALA A 58 6.13 6.70 -9.99
N ILE A 59 5.66 5.54 -9.55
CA ILE A 59 6.53 4.39 -9.25
C ILE A 59 6.87 3.63 -10.53
N ASN A 60 8.16 3.54 -10.86
CA ASN A 60 8.65 2.69 -11.93
C ASN A 60 8.73 1.22 -11.48
N ARG A 61 7.60 0.50 -11.58
CA ARG A 61 7.50 -0.89 -11.14
C ARG A 61 8.34 -1.85 -11.98
N ASP A 62 8.59 -1.55 -13.25
CA ASP A 62 9.47 -2.36 -14.11
C ASP A 62 10.92 -2.29 -13.61
N GLU A 63 11.40 -1.09 -13.31
CA GLU A 63 12.74 -0.89 -12.75
C GLU A 63 12.89 -1.51 -11.36
N VAL A 64 11.87 -1.36 -10.50
CA VAL A 64 11.83 -2.08 -9.22
C VAL A 64 11.90 -3.59 -9.42
N ASN A 65 11.18 -4.14 -10.40
CA ASN A 65 11.21 -5.56 -10.72
C ASN A 65 12.62 -6.03 -11.14
N GLU A 66 13.29 -5.27 -12.00
CA GLU A 66 14.66 -5.60 -12.43
C GLU A 66 15.67 -5.52 -11.28
N ILE A 67 15.67 -4.42 -10.51
CA ILE A 67 16.66 -4.15 -9.47
C ILE A 67 16.45 -5.04 -8.25
N VAL A 68 15.21 -5.10 -7.74
CA VAL A 68 14.90 -5.74 -6.45
C VAL A 68 14.54 -7.21 -6.63
N TYR A 69 13.77 -7.54 -7.68
CA TYR A 69 13.19 -8.87 -7.91
C TYR A 69 13.84 -9.65 -9.05
N ARG A 70 14.86 -9.08 -9.71
CA ARG A 70 15.61 -9.72 -10.82
C ARG A 70 14.70 -10.17 -11.97
N GLY A 71 13.69 -9.38 -12.28
CA GLY A 71 12.74 -9.61 -13.37
C GLY A 71 11.74 -10.76 -13.13
N THR A 72 11.64 -11.27 -11.90
CA THR A 72 10.77 -12.43 -11.59
C THR A 72 9.39 -12.03 -11.04
N GLY A 73 9.21 -10.77 -10.67
CA GLY A 73 7.93 -10.21 -10.25
C GLY A 73 7.05 -9.84 -11.44
N VAL A 74 5.81 -9.46 -11.13
CA VAL A 74 4.86 -8.90 -12.08
C VAL A 74 4.47 -7.52 -11.58
N PRO A 75 4.74 -6.44 -12.34
CA PRO A 75 4.23 -5.11 -12.02
C PRO A 75 2.71 -5.12 -11.87
N CYS A 76 2.22 -4.74 -10.70
CA CYS A 76 0.79 -4.69 -10.41
C CYS A 76 0.45 -3.58 -9.43
N GLN A 77 -0.84 -3.26 -9.36
CA GLN A 77 -1.43 -2.60 -8.22
C GLN A 77 -1.87 -3.63 -7.17
N GLY A 78 -1.82 -3.23 -5.90
CA GLY A 78 -2.31 -4.02 -4.79
C GLY A 78 -3.82 -4.29 -4.87
N THR A 79 -4.20 -5.56 -5.04
CA THR A 79 -5.58 -6.05 -5.09
C THR A 79 -5.59 -7.56 -4.84
N VAL A 80 -6.71 -8.26 -5.02
CA VAL A 80 -6.77 -9.72 -4.91
C VAL A 80 -5.98 -10.42 -6.04
N LEU A 81 -5.55 -11.66 -5.82
CA LEU A 81 -4.77 -12.40 -6.83
C LEU A 81 -5.58 -12.68 -8.10
N PRO A 82 -4.95 -12.78 -9.30
CA PRO A 82 -5.65 -13.13 -10.54
C PRO A 82 -6.36 -14.50 -10.54
N THR A 83 -6.04 -15.37 -9.58
CA THR A 83 -6.69 -16.68 -9.40
C THR A 83 -8.01 -16.60 -8.64
N VAL A 84 -8.36 -15.44 -8.12
CA VAL A 84 -9.58 -15.22 -7.34
C VAL A 84 -10.78 -15.04 -8.27
N SER A 85 -11.89 -15.72 -8.00
CA SER A 85 -13.05 -15.81 -8.90
C SER A 85 -13.66 -14.47 -9.33
N TYR A 86 -13.63 -13.47 -8.44
CA TYR A 86 -14.14 -12.11 -8.66
C TYR A 86 -13.07 -11.10 -9.06
N TYR A 87 -11.84 -11.54 -9.33
CA TYR A 87 -10.76 -10.66 -9.79
C TYR A 87 -11.14 -9.99 -11.11
N LYS A 88 -10.89 -8.68 -11.19
CA LYS A 88 -10.96 -7.92 -12.44
C LYS A 88 -9.57 -7.42 -12.81
N GLU A 89 -9.18 -7.64 -14.07
CA GLU A 89 -7.87 -7.23 -14.59
C GLU A 89 -7.63 -5.72 -14.43
N GLU A 90 -8.69 -4.92 -14.51
CA GLU A 90 -8.64 -3.47 -14.30
C GLU A 90 -8.13 -3.10 -12.90
N TRP A 91 -8.38 -3.91 -11.87
CA TRP A 91 -7.91 -3.64 -10.51
C TRP A 91 -6.40 -3.81 -10.41
N GLY A 92 -5.85 -4.89 -10.98
CA GLY A 92 -4.41 -5.13 -10.98
C GLY A 92 -3.63 -4.14 -11.85
N LYS A 93 -4.30 -3.50 -12.81
CA LYS A 93 -3.71 -2.48 -13.69
C LYS A 93 -3.96 -1.04 -13.25
N ALA A 94 -4.81 -0.83 -12.24
CA ALA A 94 -5.23 0.51 -11.84
C ALA A 94 -4.03 1.36 -11.38
N TYR A 95 -3.66 2.35 -12.20
CA TYR A 95 -2.55 3.27 -11.93
C TYR A 95 -1.22 2.54 -11.66
N ALA A 96 -1.03 1.37 -12.27
CA ALA A 96 0.17 0.55 -12.11
C ALA A 96 1.26 0.91 -13.14
N GLN A 97 0.91 1.62 -14.21
CA GLN A 97 1.86 2.10 -15.21
C GLN A 97 2.78 3.18 -14.65
N TYR A 98 4.02 3.23 -15.15
CA TYR A 98 4.94 4.33 -14.85
C TYR A 98 4.64 5.53 -15.77
N ASP A 99 4.05 6.56 -15.19
CA ASP A 99 3.66 7.79 -15.89
C ASP A 99 3.87 9.01 -14.98
N PRO A 100 5.13 9.46 -14.81
CA PRO A 100 5.46 10.60 -13.96
C PRO A 100 4.89 11.91 -14.51
N GLU A 101 4.62 12.02 -15.81
CA GLU A 101 3.97 13.20 -16.40
C GLU A 101 2.52 13.29 -15.93
N ARG A 102 1.75 12.21 -16.02
CA ARG A 102 0.38 12.16 -15.49
C ARG A 102 0.34 12.32 -13.98
N ALA A 103 1.32 11.77 -13.25
CA ALA A 103 1.46 12.01 -11.82
C ALA A 103 1.61 13.50 -11.51
N ASN A 104 2.51 14.22 -12.21
CA ASN A 104 2.67 15.65 -12.05
C ASN A 104 1.39 16.42 -12.38
N ALA A 105 0.69 16.06 -13.46
CA ALA A 105 -0.57 16.68 -13.85
C ALA A 105 -1.65 16.53 -12.75
N LEU A 106 -1.79 15.34 -12.16
CA LEU A 106 -2.73 15.11 -11.06
C LEU A 106 -2.39 15.96 -9.82
N LEU A 107 -1.11 16.09 -9.48
CA LEU A 107 -0.67 16.96 -8.38
C LEU A 107 -0.92 18.45 -8.67
N ASP A 108 -0.77 18.87 -9.93
CA ASP A 108 -1.07 20.24 -10.36
C ASP A 108 -2.58 20.52 -10.33
N GLU A 109 -3.42 19.55 -10.72
CA GLU A 109 -4.89 19.60 -10.61
C GLU A 109 -5.38 19.74 -9.16
N MET A 110 -4.58 19.31 -8.18
CA MET A 110 -4.82 19.54 -6.75
C MET A 110 -4.37 20.93 -6.27
N GLY A 111 -3.69 21.70 -7.11
CA GLY A 111 -3.14 23.01 -6.76
C GLY A 111 -1.73 22.98 -6.15
N LEU A 112 -1.06 21.82 -6.09
CA LEU A 112 0.30 21.67 -5.53
C LEU A 112 1.40 22.17 -6.49
N THR A 113 1.17 23.29 -7.17
CA THR A 113 1.98 23.79 -8.31
C THR A 113 3.23 24.57 -7.89
N LYS A 114 3.19 25.20 -6.71
CA LYS A 114 4.32 25.98 -6.18
C LYS A 114 5.44 25.04 -5.73
N ARG A 115 6.69 25.50 -5.81
CA ARG A 115 7.87 24.74 -5.40
C ARG A 115 8.83 25.59 -4.55
N ASP A 116 9.56 24.94 -3.66
CA ASP A 116 10.68 25.53 -2.93
C ASP A 116 11.93 25.64 -3.83
N ALA A 117 13.01 26.20 -3.27
CA ALA A 117 14.28 26.38 -4.00
C ALA A 117 14.99 25.07 -4.37
N ALA A 118 14.65 23.96 -3.71
CA ALA A 118 15.16 22.63 -4.02
C ALA A 118 14.29 21.89 -5.05
N GLY A 119 13.18 22.51 -5.49
CA GLY A 119 12.27 21.95 -6.50
C GLY A 119 11.15 21.07 -5.93
N PHE A 120 10.99 20.99 -4.61
CA PHE A 120 9.89 20.24 -3.99
C PHE A 120 8.61 21.08 -3.92
N ARG A 121 7.45 20.43 -4.08
CA ARG A 121 6.14 21.06 -4.06
C ARG A 121 5.86 21.68 -2.69
N LEU A 122 5.19 22.81 -2.68
CA LEU A 122 4.67 23.41 -1.45
C LEU A 122 3.23 22.93 -1.22
N ARG A 123 2.91 22.69 0.05
CA ARG A 123 1.54 22.46 0.51
C ARG A 123 0.73 23.76 0.48
N PRO A 124 -0.61 23.71 0.62
CA PRO A 124 -1.46 24.90 0.66
C PRO A 124 -1.07 25.96 1.71
N ASP A 125 -0.47 25.53 2.83
CA ASP A 125 0.05 26.41 3.89
C ASP A 125 1.39 27.09 3.56
N GLY A 126 2.01 26.73 2.43
CA GLY A 126 3.28 27.30 1.96
C GLY A 126 4.53 26.56 2.44
N GLU A 127 4.40 25.53 3.27
CA GLU A 127 5.53 24.68 3.66
C GLU A 127 5.86 23.63 2.59
N THR A 128 7.09 23.14 2.57
CA THR A 128 7.47 22.04 1.67
C THR A 128 6.68 20.78 1.99
N LEU A 129 6.02 20.20 0.98
CA LEU A 129 5.34 18.92 1.08
C LEU A 129 6.37 17.82 1.34
N THR A 130 6.44 17.42 2.60
CA THR A 130 7.33 16.38 3.11
C THR A 130 6.52 15.26 3.72
N MET A 131 6.95 14.02 3.52
CA MET A 131 6.35 12.84 4.15
C MET A 131 7.40 11.76 4.39
N THR A 132 7.13 10.88 5.34
CA THR A 132 8.05 9.82 5.74
C THR A 132 7.42 8.45 5.52
N ILE A 133 8.11 7.59 4.76
CA ILE A 133 7.83 6.15 4.80
C ILE A 133 8.53 5.61 6.05
N GLU A 134 7.74 5.28 7.06
CA GLU A 134 8.22 4.53 8.22
C GLU A 134 8.09 3.04 7.91
N TYR A 135 9.11 2.24 8.25
CA TYR A 135 9.10 0.81 7.94
C TYR A 135 10.01 0.01 8.86
N TYR A 136 9.86 -1.30 8.86
CA TYR A 136 10.80 -2.24 9.47
C TYR A 136 11.16 -3.33 8.46
N PRO A 137 12.45 -3.70 8.32
CA PRO A 137 12.91 -4.59 7.25
C PRO A 137 12.64 -6.06 7.59
N ILE A 138 11.37 -6.49 7.49
CA ILE A 138 11.00 -7.89 7.70
C ILE A 138 11.46 -8.79 6.54
N TYR A 139 11.43 -8.27 5.30
CA TYR A 139 11.88 -8.97 4.11
C TYR A 139 13.15 -8.33 3.57
N ALA A 140 13.99 -9.14 2.94
CA ALA A 140 15.24 -8.68 2.33
C ALA A 140 15.03 -7.60 1.25
N THR A 141 13.83 -7.52 0.67
CA THR A 141 13.46 -6.56 -0.38
C THR A 141 12.87 -5.26 0.18
N THR A 142 12.45 -5.20 1.45
CA THR A 142 11.68 -4.07 2.00
C THR A 142 12.42 -2.73 1.87
N THR A 143 13.68 -2.68 2.31
CA THR A 143 14.49 -1.45 2.26
C THR A 143 14.65 -0.92 0.83
N ALA A 144 15.03 -1.78 -0.12
CA ALA A 144 15.25 -1.38 -1.51
C ALA A 144 13.96 -0.88 -2.18
N ASN A 145 12.80 -1.50 -1.88
CA ASN A 145 11.51 -0.99 -2.36
C ASN A 145 11.21 0.41 -1.81
N CYS A 146 11.49 0.65 -0.53
CA CYS A 146 11.25 1.95 0.10
C CYS A 146 12.18 3.03 -0.48
N GLU A 147 13.46 2.72 -0.68
CA GLU A 147 14.45 3.62 -1.28
C GLU A 147 14.06 4.06 -2.69
N LEU A 148 13.77 3.11 -3.59
CA LEU A 148 13.34 3.43 -4.95
C LEU A 148 12.02 4.21 -4.96
N THR A 149 11.05 3.82 -4.12
CA THR A 149 9.76 4.53 -4.04
C THR A 149 9.93 5.98 -3.57
N ALA A 150 10.75 6.21 -2.55
CA ALA A 150 11.03 7.56 -2.06
C ALA A 150 11.74 8.42 -3.11
N GLU A 151 12.63 7.82 -3.92
CA GLU A 151 13.26 8.50 -5.04
C GLU A 151 12.24 8.91 -6.10
N TYR A 152 11.36 8.00 -6.52
CA TYR A 152 10.32 8.29 -7.51
C TYR A 152 9.33 9.38 -7.06
N TRP A 153 8.88 9.33 -5.81
CA TRP A 153 8.01 10.37 -5.26
C TRP A 153 8.72 11.73 -5.15
N SER A 154 9.99 11.71 -4.76
CA SER A 154 10.84 12.91 -4.75
C SER A 154 11.03 13.49 -6.15
N ALA A 155 11.14 12.66 -7.19
CA ALA A 155 11.28 13.08 -8.58
C ALA A 155 10.03 13.82 -9.11
N VAL A 156 8.83 13.52 -8.60
CA VAL A 156 7.61 14.28 -8.92
C VAL A 156 7.39 15.47 -7.96
N GLY A 157 8.36 15.76 -7.10
CA GLY A 157 8.40 16.91 -6.21
C GLY A 157 7.80 16.70 -4.83
N VAL A 158 7.50 15.47 -4.43
CA VAL A 158 7.02 15.15 -3.08
C VAL A 158 8.22 14.71 -2.25
N LYS A 159 8.67 15.52 -1.28
CA LYS A 159 9.89 15.23 -0.54
C LYS A 159 9.67 14.02 0.38
N THR A 160 10.18 12.85 0.00
CA THR A 160 9.95 11.62 0.75
C THR A 160 11.18 11.20 1.54
N GLY A 161 11.05 11.16 2.86
CA GLY A 161 12.04 10.61 3.78
C GLY A 161 11.78 9.14 4.10
N LEU A 162 12.81 8.47 4.62
CA LEU A 162 12.73 7.09 5.09
C LEU A 162 13.09 7.00 6.57
N LYS A 163 12.34 6.19 7.30
CA LYS A 163 12.62 5.92 8.71
C LYS A 163 12.48 4.42 9.00
N SER A 164 13.63 3.75 9.11
CA SER A 164 13.67 2.35 9.54
C SER A 164 13.63 2.26 11.06
N VAL A 165 12.72 1.45 11.60
CA VAL A 165 12.54 1.27 13.04
C VAL A 165 12.41 -0.22 13.40
N GLU A 166 12.48 -0.51 14.70
CA GLU A 166 12.17 -1.84 15.23
C GLU A 166 10.64 -2.07 15.18
N ARG A 167 10.23 -3.33 14.97
CA ARG A 167 8.84 -3.73 14.72
C ARG A 167 7.88 -3.34 15.84
N SER A 168 8.23 -3.56 17.11
CA SER A 168 7.33 -3.20 18.23
C SER A 168 7.16 -1.69 18.36
N PHE A 169 8.21 -0.92 18.05
CA PHE A 169 8.11 0.54 17.98
C PHE A 169 7.27 1.01 16.80
N TYR A 170 7.41 0.37 15.62
CA TYR A 170 6.52 0.62 14.48
C TYR A 170 5.06 0.40 14.85
N GLN A 171 4.75 -0.76 15.46
CA GLN A 171 3.40 -1.10 15.87
C GLN A 171 2.83 -0.05 16.84
N THR A 172 3.61 0.33 17.86
CA THR A 172 3.22 1.37 18.81
C THR A 172 2.84 2.68 18.11
N ARG A 173 3.57 3.06 17.05
CA ARG A 173 3.28 4.28 16.28
C ARG A 173 2.09 4.12 15.35
N SER A 174 1.91 2.96 14.74
CA SER A 174 0.71 2.68 13.94
C SER A 174 -0.55 2.68 14.78
N ASP A 175 -0.53 2.02 15.94
CA ASP A 175 -1.66 1.95 16.85
C ASP A 175 -2.02 3.34 17.41
N ALA A 176 -1.04 4.25 17.47
CA ALA A 176 -1.23 5.65 17.81
C ALA A 176 -1.63 6.55 16.63
N GLY A 177 -1.84 5.99 15.42
CA GLY A 177 -2.19 6.77 14.23
C GLY A 177 -1.10 7.76 13.78
N ALA A 178 0.15 7.53 14.15
CA ALA A 178 1.24 8.51 14.06
C ALA A 178 2.15 8.34 12.84
N LEU A 179 1.79 7.48 11.89
CA LEU A 179 2.55 7.28 10.65
C LEU A 179 2.06 8.26 9.57
N ASP A 180 2.97 8.78 8.75
CA ASP A 180 2.57 9.47 7.51
C ASP A 180 2.17 8.41 6.48
N ILE A 181 3.07 7.44 6.27
CA ILE A 181 2.93 6.32 5.34
C ILE A 181 3.41 5.04 6.03
N GLY A 182 2.53 4.04 6.07
CA GLY A 182 2.88 2.68 6.45
C GLY A 182 3.17 1.79 5.24
N THR A 183 3.95 0.73 5.44
CA THR A 183 4.29 -0.22 4.38
C THR A 183 4.26 -1.67 4.84
N TRP A 184 3.72 -2.54 3.98
CA TRP A 184 3.68 -3.98 4.21
C TRP A 184 3.49 -4.76 2.90
N CYS A 185 3.66 -6.09 2.95
CA CYS A 185 3.23 -6.95 1.86
C CYS A 185 1.71 -7.14 1.90
N GLN A 186 1.08 -7.29 0.74
CA GLN A 186 -0.33 -7.65 0.63
C GLN A 186 -0.48 -9.17 0.59
N GLY A 187 -0.26 -9.82 1.74
CA GLY A 187 -0.63 -11.22 1.94
C GLY A 187 -2.14 -11.40 2.15
N ARG A 188 -2.59 -12.64 2.34
CA ARG A 188 -4.00 -12.98 2.62
C ARG A 188 -5.00 -12.65 1.49
N ASN A 189 -4.52 -12.61 0.25
CA ASN A 189 -5.29 -12.21 -0.94
C ASN A 189 -5.71 -13.36 -1.87
N THR A 190 -5.62 -14.60 -1.39
CA THR A 190 -6.29 -15.74 -2.05
C THR A 190 -7.77 -15.75 -1.66
N GLU A 191 -8.61 -16.24 -2.56
CA GLU A 191 -10.08 -16.16 -2.43
C GLU A 191 -10.59 -16.61 -1.05
N ASN A 192 -10.18 -17.81 -0.62
CA ASN A 192 -10.55 -18.36 0.67
C ASN A 192 -10.10 -17.50 1.86
N VAL A 193 -8.89 -16.94 1.80
CA VAL A 193 -8.31 -16.19 2.91
C VAL A 193 -8.94 -14.81 3.01
N VAL A 194 -9.27 -14.16 1.89
CA VAL A 194 -9.96 -12.87 1.93
C VAL A 194 -11.29 -12.98 2.68
N TYR A 195 -12.02 -14.11 2.56
CA TYR A 195 -13.22 -14.35 3.35
C TYR A 195 -12.95 -14.50 4.84
N PHE A 196 -12.07 -15.43 5.20
CA PHE A 196 -11.82 -15.75 6.61
C PHE A 196 -11.19 -14.56 7.35
N ALA A 197 -10.48 -13.71 6.62
CA ALA A 197 -9.87 -12.49 7.13
C ALA A 197 -10.78 -11.25 7.01
N ARG A 198 -12.07 -11.39 6.63
CA ARG A 198 -13.04 -10.28 6.50
C ARG A 198 -12.54 -9.11 5.65
N GLY A 199 -11.78 -9.40 4.59
CA GLY A 199 -11.15 -8.37 3.78
C GLY A 199 -10.14 -7.49 4.54
N TYR A 200 -9.49 -8.03 5.58
CA TYR A 200 -8.50 -7.41 6.49
C TYR A 200 -7.81 -6.14 5.98
N LEU A 201 -7.23 -6.20 4.78
CA LEU A 201 -6.46 -5.12 4.16
C LEU A 201 -7.27 -3.93 3.68
N PHE A 202 -8.48 -4.21 3.24
CA PHE A 202 -9.36 -3.27 2.54
C PHE A 202 -10.47 -2.77 3.46
N ASN A 203 -10.75 -3.50 4.54
CA ASN A 203 -11.80 -3.18 5.51
C ASN A 203 -11.33 -2.09 6.47
N PRO A 204 -11.95 -0.89 6.47
CA PRO A 204 -11.53 0.22 7.32
C PRO A 204 -11.75 -0.02 8.82
N ALA A 205 -12.52 -1.05 9.20
CA ALA A 205 -12.68 -1.48 10.60
C ALA A 205 -11.54 -2.38 11.11
N ASP A 206 -10.61 -2.78 10.24
CA ASP A 206 -9.44 -3.56 10.62
C ASP A 206 -8.17 -2.83 10.19
N GLY A 207 -8.08 -2.45 8.90
CA GLY A 207 -7.08 -1.54 8.33
C GLY A 207 -5.61 -2.00 8.41
N GLY A 208 -5.32 -3.06 9.18
CA GLY A 208 -3.99 -3.55 9.49
C GLY A 208 -3.10 -2.51 10.17
N TRP A 209 -2.61 -2.83 11.37
CA TRP A 209 -1.57 -2.00 12.02
C TRP A 209 -0.28 -1.96 11.18
N GLU A 210 -0.10 -2.86 10.21
CA GLU A 210 1.06 -2.79 9.34
C GLU A 210 1.00 -1.60 8.39
N TRP A 211 -0.19 -1.14 7.99
CA TRP A 211 -0.37 0.05 7.15
C TRP A 211 -0.75 1.30 7.95
N GLY A 212 -1.47 1.15 9.06
CA GLY A 212 -1.82 2.26 9.95
C GLY A 212 -2.60 3.39 9.28
N TYR A 213 -3.36 3.08 8.22
CA TYR A 213 -3.85 4.10 7.29
C TYR A 213 -5.18 4.74 7.70
N CYS A 214 -5.92 4.16 8.65
CA CYS A 214 -7.21 4.67 9.07
C CYS A 214 -7.56 4.37 10.54
N ARG A 215 -6.61 4.63 11.45
CA ARG A 215 -6.73 4.21 12.86
C ARG A 215 -7.98 4.77 13.56
N ASP A 216 -8.27 6.05 13.39
CA ASP A 216 -9.43 6.67 14.06
C ASP A 216 -10.76 6.12 13.52
N TRP A 217 -10.84 5.80 12.22
CA TRP A 217 -12.02 5.14 11.65
C TRP A 217 -12.17 3.71 12.15
N GLN A 218 -11.06 2.98 12.30
CA GLN A 218 -11.05 1.65 12.90
C GLN A 218 -11.59 1.68 14.34
N ASP A 219 -11.12 2.62 15.16
CA ASP A 219 -11.59 2.77 16.54
C ASP A 219 -13.09 3.09 16.58
N TRP A 220 -13.58 3.94 15.67
CA TRP A 220 -15.01 4.25 15.56
C TRP A 220 -15.86 3.02 15.24
N PHE A 221 -15.46 2.19 14.28
CA PHE A 221 -16.20 0.97 13.96
C PHE A 221 -16.16 -0.05 15.11
N THR A 222 -14.98 -0.29 15.68
CA THR A 222 -14.78 -1.33 16.68
C THR A 222 -15.40 -0.99 18.03
N SER A 223 -15.52 0.30 18.37
CA SER A 223 -16.15 0.75 19.61
C SER A 223 -17.66 0.98 19.47
N GLY A 224 -18.22 0.89 18.27
CA GLY A 224 -19.62 1.25 18.00
C GLY A 224 -19.90 2.76 18.06
N GLY A 225 -18.92 3.57 17.68
CA GLY A 225 -19.03 5.03 17.53
C GLY A 225 -18.73 5.84 18.80
N THR A 226 -18.15 5.23 19.83
CA THR A 226 -17.79 5.89 21.10
C THR A 226 -16.36 6.41 21.17
N GLU A 227 -15.47 5.92 20.32
CA GLU A 227 -14.05 6.27 20.21
C GLU A 227 -13.71 6.60 18.76
N GLY A 228 -12.55 7.22 18.51
CA GLY A 228 -12.11 7.56 17.15
C GLY A 228 -12.91 8.68 16.48
N GLU A 229 -12.84 8.72 15.15
CA GLU A 229 -13.49 9.71 14.29
C GLU A 229 -14.53 9.02 13.41
N GLU A 230 -15.71 9.62 13.29
CA GLU A 230 -16.76 9.09 12.42
C GLU A 230 -16.31 9.10 10.95
N PRO A 231 -16.25 7.93 10.27
CA PRO A 231 -15.83 7.87 8.88
C PRO A 231 -16.86 8.52 7.94
N PRO A 232 -16.41 9.00 6.76
CA PRO A 232 -17.32 9.46 5.73
C PRO A 232 -18.22 8.32 5.21
N GLU A 233 -19.33 8.69 4.55
CA GLU A 233 -20.37 7.71 4.20
C GLU A 233 -19.88 6.64 3.21
N ASP A 234 -18.98 6.97 2.29
CA ASP A 234 -18.36 6.02 1.37
C ASP A 234 -17.51 4.97 2.09
N VAL A 235 -16.81 5.36 3.16
CA VAL A 235 -16.04 4.44 4.00
C VAL A 235 -16.97 3.56 4.86
N LYS A 236 -18.09 4.11 5.36
CA LYS A 236 -19.13 3.33 6.03
C LYS A 236 -19.81 2.33 5.11
N GLU A 237 -20.08 2.72 3.87
CA GLU A 237 -20.63 1.85 2.83
C GLU A 237 -19.65 0.72 2.50
N LEU A 238 -18.36 1.02 2.33
CA LEU A 238 -17.32 0.01 2.13
C LEU A 238 -17.28 -0.99 3.29
N HIS A 239 -17.33 -0.51 4.54
CA HIS A 239 -17.38 -1.41 5.70
C HIS A 239 -18.63 -2.29 5.67
N ARG A 240 -19.80 -1.73 5.34
CA ARG A 240 -21.06 -2.48 5.20
C ARG A 240 -20.95 -3.57 4.15
N TRP A 241 -20.32 -3.31 3.01
CA TRP A 241 -20.06 -4.35 1.99
C TRP A 241 -19.19 -5.48 2.53
N PHE A 242 -18.17 -5.20 3.35
CA PHE A 242 -17.38 -6.27 3.98
C PHE A 242 -18.19 -7.08 4.99
N GLU A 243 -19.06 -6.44 5.77
CA GLU A 243 -19.94 -7.15 6.71
C GLU A 243 -20.96 -8.03 5.98
N ASP A 244 -21.62 -7.50 4.95
CA ASP A 244 -22.57 -8.23 4.10
C ASP A 244 -21.87 -9.41 3.41
N TRP A 245 -20.69 -9.18 2.86
CA TRP A 245 -19.89 -10.22 2.20
C TRP A 245 -19.44 -11.33 3.17
N PHE A 246 -19.11 -10.97 4.41
CA PHE A 246 -18.68 -11.94 5.41
C PHE A 246 -19.81 -12.88 5.85
N VAL A 247 -21.07 -12.42 5.82
CA VAL A 247 -22.24 -13.22 6.21
C VAL A 247 -22.98 -13.85 5.02
N ALA A 248 -22.55 -13.57 3.79
CA ALA A 248 -23.12 -14.14 2.57
C ALA A 248 -23.09 -15.68 2.61
N ALA A 249 -24.23 -16.31 2.29
CA ALA A 249 -24.41 -17.76 2.36
C ALA A 249 -24.57 -18.40 0.97
N THR A 250 -24.74 -17.59 -0.07
CA THR A 250 -24.97 -18.02 -1.45
C THR A 250 -23.98 -17.37 -2.42
N PRO A 251 -23.67 -18.02 -3.56
CA PRO A 251 -22.86 -17.41 -4.62
C PRO A 251 -23.50 -16.18 -5.29
N GLU A 252 -24.82 -15.97 -5.20
CA GLU A 252 -25.46 -14.76 -5.73
C GLU A 252 -25.30 -13.54 -4.80
N GLU A 253 -25.22 -13.75 -3.49
CA GLU A 253 -24.91 -12.69 -2.51
C GLU A 253 -23.43 -12.25 -2.56
N TYR A 254 -22.64 -12.95 -3.35
CA TYR A 254 -21.19 -12.89 -3.42
C TYR A 254 -20.64 -11.94 -4.50
N THR A 255 -21.36 -11.87 -5.64
CA THR A 255 -20.93 -11.26 -6.91
C THR A 255 -21.60 -9.93 -7.15
#